data_AF-A0A0E3BS43-F1
#
_entry.id   AF-A0A0E3BS43-F1
#
_cell.length_a   1.000
_cell.length_b   1.000
_cell.length_c   1.000
_cell.angle_alpha   90.00
_cell.angle_beta   90.00
_cell.angle_gamma   90.00
#
_symmetry.space_group_name_H-M   'P 1'
#
loop_
_entity.id
_entity.type
_entity.pdbx_description
1 polymer ?
#
loop_
_entity_poly.entity_id
_entity_poly.type
_entity_poly.pdbx_seq_one_letter_code
_entity_poly.pdbx_strand_id
1 'polypeptide(L)'
;MPYIALPVNQVLSDFLKQTGLSQAQLAEKCSVSASTINLILRHDIWPKRQELTEKLEKSMKEIFIQHGAAPNEVNAAFEECASRRMNWTSPSSRLTRASAPTPSPQTNQSKDEDMLLRKHTITPDAREYFHLERDPFTNEMRGVADVFLNDNIKKVRAAVRNVAEHGGMLAVIAESGAGKSTIRKDLAHWIKNSDRPVVVIEPYVIGMEDDPTKGRPLKAEDVVTSVMRRLSPSTKIARSNQKRLEQMHDQLKISAAAGNHHILIIEEAHRLAVPTIRHMKTFYELDDGFTPLLGILLVGQTELGWKLGDGNFEVREVVQRLEKRYIEPMDLGDVTLYLRHKFDRIGAKFDKVFAPDAVEAMVQRLRVTTETRLRGHRTLGPRSLCYPLAINNLASGAINLAHQGGEELVTAALIAQVGREE
;
A
#
# COMPACT_ATOMS: atom_id res chain seq x y z
N MET A 1 2.69 -5.16 24.01
CA MET A 1 3.18 -3.92 23.35
C MET A 1 3.33 -2.86 24.42
N PRO A 2 4.54 -2.31 24.64
CA PRO A 2 4.75 -1.16 25.51
C PRO A 2 4.33 0.14 24.81
N TYR A 3 3.89 1.11 25.60
CA TYR A 3 3.47 2.47 25.20
C TYR A 3 4.62 3.25 24.52
N ILE A 4 4.37 3.88 23.37
CA ILE A 4 5.25 4.94 22.84
C ILE A 4 4.92 6.21 23.61
N ALA A 5 5.84 6.67 24.46
CA ALA A 5 5.75 8.00 25.04
C ALA A 5 6.05 9.04 23.94
N LEU A 6 5.02 9.79 23.55
CA LEU A 6 5.19 11.06 22.83
C LEU A 6 6.11 11.98 23.66
N PRO A 7 6.95 12.82 23.03
CA PRO A 7 7.90 13.65 23.75
C PRO A 7 7.14 14.61 24.67
N VAL A 8 7.27 14.37 25.97
CA VAL A 8 6.78 15.28 27.00
C VAL A 8 7.51 16.60 26.81
N ASN A 9 6.78 17.71 26.85
CA ASN A 9 7.40 19.02 27.00
C ASN A 9 7.91 19.10 28.44
N GLN A 10 9.04 18.43 28.66
CA GLN A 10 9.63 18.15 29.97
C GLN A 10 9.94 19.46 30.68
N VAL A 11 10.36 20.48 29.92
CA VAL A 11 10.66 21.82 30.39
C VAL A 11 9.41 22.50 30.97
N LEU A 12 8.29 22.54 30.23
CA LEU A 12 7.03 23.12 30.75
C LEU A 12 6.43 22.29 31.90
N SER A 13 6.62 20.96 31.86
CA SER A 13 6.18 20.07 32.93
C SER A 13 7.00 20.24 34.22
N ASP A 14 8.27 20.60 34.11
CA ASP A 14 9.15 20.83 35.26
C ASP A 14 8.93 22.22 35.86
N PHE A 15 8.61 23.25 35.07
CA PHE A 15 8.09 24.51 35.60
C PHE A 15 6.80 24.33 36.39
N LEU A 16 5.90 23.45 35.93
CA LEU A 16 4.68 23.15 36.67
C LEU A 16 4.97 22.50 38.04
N LYS A 17 5.97 21.61 38.12
CA LYS A 17 6.41 21.02 39.40
C LYS A 17 7.10 22.04 40.30
N GLN A 18 7.96 22.89 39.74
CA GLN A 18 8.70 23.92 40.48
C GLN A 18 7.77 24.97 41.10
N THR A 19 6.70 25.31 40.39
CA THR A 19 5.69 26.28 40.85
C THR A 19 4.65 25.68 41.81
N GLY A 20 4.67 24.35 42.02
CA GLY A 20 3.72 23.64 42.88
C GLY A 20 2.27 23.61 42.37
N LEU A 21 2.03 24.01 41.11
CA LEU A 21 0.70 24.08 40.52
C LEU A 21 0.29 22.71 39.95
N SER A 22 -0.99 22.35 40.11
CA SER A 22 -1.56 21.20 39.40
C SER A 22 -1.97 21.57 37.96
N GLN A 23 -2.04 20.58 37.07
CA GLN A 23 -2.52 20.78 35.69
C GLN A 23 -3.95 21.36 35.65
N ALA A 24 -4.79 20.97 36.62
CA ALA A 24 -6.16 21.47 36.74
C ALA A 24 -6.19 22.96 37.14
N GLN A 25 -5.35 23.37 38.10
CA GLN A 25 -5.24 24.78 38.51
C GLN A 25 -4.65 25.66 37.40
N LEU A 26 -3.69 25.14 36.63
CA LEU A 26 -3.16 25.84 35.47
C LEU A 26 -4.23 26.00 34.39
N ALA A 27 -5.03 24.97 34.12
CA ALA A 27 -6.11 25.02 33.15
C ALA A 27 -7.19 26.04 33.53
N GLU A 28 -7.57 26.08 34.81
CA GLU A 28 -8.52 27.04 35.37
C GLU A 28 -8.01 28.49 35.22
N LYS A 29 -6.76 28.75 35.62
CA LYS A 29 -6.13 30.08 35.49
C LYS A 29 -5.96 30.53 34.04
N CYS A 30 -5.76 29.58 33.11
CA CYS A 30 -5.68 29.85 31.67
C CYS A 30 -7.05 29.87 30.97
N SER A 31 -8.16 29.64 31.69
CA SER A 31 -9.53 29.56 31.12
C SER A 31 -9.67 28.54 29.98
N VAL A 32 -8.99 27.38 30.09
CA VAL A 32 -9.05 26.29 29.10
C VAL A 32 -9.37 24.95 29.76
N SER A 33 -9.70 23.94 28.97
CA SER A 33 -9.93 22.60 29.50
C SER A 33 -8.64 21.96 30.03
N ALA A 34 -8.73 21.13 31.07
CA ALA A 34 -7.59 20.36 31.59
C ALA A 34 -6.95 19.48 30.51
N SER A 35 -7.76 18.98 29.57
CA SER A 35 -7.31 18.22 28.40
C SER A 35 -6.40 19.05 27.49
N THR A 36 -6.68 20.35 27.31
CA THR A 36 -5.85 21.25 26.48
C THR A 36 -4.47 21.43 27.10
N ILE A 37 -4.39 21.67 28.41
CA ILE A 37 -3.10 21.77 29.12
C ILE A 37 -2.35 20.44 29.10
N ASN A 38 -3.05 19.31 29.22
CA ASN A 38 -2.43 17.99 29.14
C ASN A 38 -1.79 17.72 27.77
N LEU A 39 -2.48 18.08 26.68
CA LEU A 39 -1.96 17.96 25.31
C LEU A 39 -0.71 18.82 25.08
N ILE A 40 -0.66 20.03 25.65
CA ILE A 40 0.51 20.92 25.55
C ILE A 40 1.68 20.38 26.36
N LEU A 41 1.47 20.03 27.63
CA LEU A 41 2.56 19.60 28.52
C LEU A 41 3.13 18.23 28.13
N ARG A 42 2.28 17.29 27.69
CA ARG A 42 2.71 15.91 27.41
C ARG A 42 3.03 15.65 25.94
N HIS A 43 2.47 16.42 25.03
CA HIS A 43 2.58 16.13 23.60
C HIS A 43 3.03 17.34 22.77
N ASP A 44 3.25 18.50 23.39
CA ASP A 44 3.58 19.77 22.73
C ASP A 44 2.56 20.15 21.64
N ILE A 45 1.30 19.74 21.82
CA ILE A 45 0.20 19.99 20.88
C ILE A 45 -0.55 21.24 21.34
N TRP A 46 -0.36 22.32 20.59
CA TRP A 46 -1.01 23.62 20.81
C TRP A 46 -2.31 23.76 19.99
N PRO A 47 -3.24 24.66 20.38
CA PRO A 47 -4.42 24.96 19.59
C PRO A 47 -4.09 25.40 18.15
N LYS A 48 -4.93 25.01 17.18
CA LYS A 48 -4.72 25.35 15.76
C LYS A 48 -4.96 26.82 15.40
N ARG A 49 -5.68 27.58 16.24
CA ARG A 49 -5.91 29.02 16.03
C ARG A 49 -4.76 29.81 16.65
N GLN A 50 -4.02 30.55 15.84
CA GLN A 50 -2.83 31.27 16.26
C GLN A 50 -3.09 32.28 17.39
N GLU A 51 -4.19 33.04 17.31
CA GLU A 51 -4.60 33.99 18.35
C GLU A 51 -4.83 33.33 19.73
N LEU A 52 -5.37 32.10 19.74
CA LEU A 52 -5.59 31.35 20.98
C LEU A 52 -4.27 30.81 21.55
N THR A 53 -3.35 30.41 20.68
CA THR A 53 -2.03 29.90 21.06
C THR A 53 -1.16 31.02 21.65
N GLU A 54 -1.15 32.19 21.04
CA GLU A 54 -0.42 33.37 21.56
C GLU A 54 -0.99 33.83 22.91
N LYS A 55 -2.32 33.87 23.05
CA LYS A 55 -2.98 34.20 24.31
C LYS A 55 -2.63 33.19 25.42
N LEU A 56 -2.66 31.90 25.10
CA LEU A 56 -2.37 30.83 26.06
C LEU A 56 -0.91 30.82 26.49
N GLU A 57 0.00 31.03 25.54
CA GLU A 57 1.43 31.17 25.80
C GLU A 57 1.72 32.34 26.73
N LYS A 58 1.12 33.51 26.47
CA LYS A 58 1.27 34.69 27.33
C LYS A 58 0.76 34.42 28.74
N SER A 59 -0.45 33.85 28.88
CA SER A 59 -1.01 33.52 30.19
C SER A 59 -0.17 32.51 30.96
N MET A 60 0.35 31.47 30.30
CA MET A 60 1.21 30.48 30.97
C MET A 60 2.55 31.08 31.42
N LYS A 61 3.19 31.94 30.60
CA LYS A 61 4.41 32.66 30.99
C LYS A 61 4.19 33.52 32.24
N GLU A 62 3.12 34.31 32.25
CA GLU A 62 2.78 35.18 33.39
C GLU A 62 2.54 34.36 34.67
N ILE A 63 1.82 33.24 34.56
CA ILE A 63 1.52 32.37 35.71
C ILE A 63 2.81 31.73 36.25
N PHE A 64 3.70 31.21 35.40
CA PHE A 64 4.93 30.58 35.87
C PHE A 64 5.87 31.59 36.53
N ILE A 65 6.00 32.80 35.98
CA ILE A 65 6.80 33.87 36.58
C ILE A 65 6.22 34.30 37.94
N GLN A 66 4.90 34.48 38.04
CA GLN A 66 4.24 34.84 39.30
C GLN A 66 4.44 33.79 40.41
N HIS A 67 4.61 32.52 40.05
CA HIS A 67 4.79 31.41 40.99
C HIS A 67 6.27 31.01 41.18
N GLY A 68 7.20 31.90 40.82
CA GLY A 68 8.61 31.79 41.22
C GLY A 68 9.56 31.19 40.18
N ALA A 69 9.13 30.98 38.93
CA ALA A 69 10.04 30.59 37.85
C ALA A 69 10.85 31.81 37.34
N ALA A 70 12.13 31.61 37.03
CA ALA A 70 13.01 32.68 36.57
C ALA A 70 12.55 33.21 35.19
N PRO A 71 12.31 34.53 35.01
CA PRO A 71 11.77 35.06 33.76
C PRO A 71 12.58 34.71 32.50
N ASN A 72 13.91 34.66 32.61
CA ASN A 72 14.79 34.32 31.49
C ASN A 72 14.65 32.85 31.07
N GLU A 73 14.47 31.94 32.02
CA GLU A 73 14.30 30.51 31.77
C GLU A 73 12.92 30.21 31.17
N VAL A 74 11.88 30.88 31.69
CA VAL A 74 10.51 30.76 31.15
C VAL A 74 10.46 31.28 29.71
N ASN A 75 11.05 32.44 29.43
CA ASN A 75 11.04 33.00 28.07
C ASN A 75 11.80 32.10 27.08
N ALA A 76 12.98 31.63 27.44
CA ALA A 76 13.78 30.72 26.60
C ALA A 76 13.03 29.41 26.29
N ALA A 77 12.36 28.82 27.29
CA ALA A 77 11.62 27.58 27.10
C ALA A 77 10.44 27.73 26.13
N PHE A 78 9.69 28.82 26.22
CA PHE A 78 8.57 29.05 25.31
C PHE A 78 9.01 29.49 23.92
N GLU A 79 10.15 30.18 23.79
CA GLU A 79 10.78 30.49 22.51
C GLU A 79 11.30 29.22 21.81
N GLU A 80 11.82 28.26 22.57
CA GLU A 80 12.13 26.92 22.07
C GLU A 80 10.85 26.18 21.61
N CYS A 81 9.76 26.25 22.39
CA CYS A 81 8.46 25.70 21.99
C CYS A 81 7.91 26.39 20.73
N ALA A 82 8.11 27.70 20.58
CA ALA A 82 7.72 28.45 19.38
C ALA A 82 8.54 28.03 18.16
N SER A 83 9.85 27.83 18.33
CA SER A 83 10.76 27.37 17.28
C SER A 83 10.42 25.96 16.81
N ARG A 84 10.05 25.05 17.74
CA ARG A 84 9.55 23.70 17.41
C ARG A 84 8.22 23.74 16.64
N ARG A 85 7.34 24.68 16.97
CA ARG A 85 6.08 24.93 16.24
C ARG A 85 6.33 25.44 14.82
N MET A 86 7.28 26.36 14.64
CA MET A 86 7.65 26.95 13.34
C MET A 86 8.33 25.93 12.41
N ASN A 87 9.10 24.98 12.96
CA ASN A 87 9.73 23.91 12.18
C ASN A 87 8.75 22.79 11.74
N TRP A 88 7.46 22.89 12.07
CA TRP A 88 6.40 21.96 11.64
C TRP A 88 5.67 22.42 10.35
N THR A 89 6.21 23.41 9.63
CA THR A 89 5.77 23.74 8.26
C THR A 89 6.83 23.34 7.24
N SER A 90 6.79 22.06 6.86
CA SER A 90 7.46 21.37 5.74
C SER A 90 8.93 20.96 5.87
N PRO A 91 9.31 19.80 5.27
CA PRO A 91 10.32 18.89 5.80
C PRO A 91 11.59 18.88 4.96
N SER A 92 12.76 19.01 5.58
CA SER A 92 14.06 18.45 5.14
C SER A 92 15.20 19.11 5.91
N SER A 93 16.26 18.35 6.17
CA SER A 93 17.59 18.79 6.63
C SER A 93 17.76 19.11 8.13
N ARG A 94 17.91 18.06 8.92
CA ARG A 94 19.16 17.79 9.67
C ARG A 94 18.94 16.66 10.67
N LEU A 95 19.76 15.62 10.60
CA LEU A 95 20.69 15.26 11.68
C LEU A 95 21.42 13.95 11.33
N THR A 96 22.71 14.07 11.09
CA THR A 96 23.68 12.98 11.16
C THR A 96 24.09 12.71 12.62
N ARG A 97 24.09 11.41 12.97
CA ARG A 97 24.91 10.67 13.98
C ARG A 97 24.84 11.06 15.46
N ALA A 98 24.29 10.16 16.29
CA ALA A 98 25.04 9.15 17.06
C ALA A 98 24.08 8.26 17.89
N SER A 99 24.38 6.95 18.00
CA SER A 99 23.48 5.88 18.43
C SER A 99 23.87 5.24 19.77
N ALA A 100 22.86 4.82 20.57
CA ALA A 100 22.90 3.67 21.50
C ALA A 100 21.42 3.30 21.89
N PRO A 101 21.08 2.05 22.30
CA PRO A 101 20.07 1.27 21.57
C PRO A 101 18.77 0.86 22.33
N THR A 102 17.78 0.42 21.52
CA THR A 102 16.56 -0.41 21.80
C THR A 102 15.31 0.21 22.46
N PRO A 103 14.08 -0.32 22.22
CA PRO A 103 13.49 -0.99 21.05
C PRO A 103 12.23 -0.24 20.55
N SER A 104 12.22 0.21 19.30
CA SER A 104 11.06 0.89 18.70
C SER A 104 9.94 -0.11 18.35
N PRO A 105 8.66 0.28 18.56
CA PRO A 105 7.53 -0.42 17.97
C PRO A 105 7.56 -0.23 16.47
N GLN A 106 7.18 -1.28 15.75
CA GLN A 106 7.31 -1.39 14.31
C GLN A 106 6.37 -0.41 13.60
N THR A 107 6.81 0.84 13.49
CA THR A 107 6.42 1.76 12.43
C THR A 107 6.98 1.19 11.12
N ASN A 108 6.11 1.04 10.13
CA ASN A 108 6.41 0.61 8.75
C ASN A 108 7.35 1.58 7.99
N GLN A 109 8.12 2.43 8.66
CA GLN A 109 9.07 3.35 8.03
C GLN A 109 10.31 2.65 7.47
N SER A 110 10.54 1.36 7.76
CA SER A 110 11.60 0.59 7.09
C SER A 110 11.21 0.05 5.71
N LYS A 111 9.98 0.28 5.24
CA LYS A 111 9.56 -0.07 3.86
C LYS A 111 9.71 1.09 2.88
N ASP A 112 9.83 2.33 3.37
CA ASP A 112 10.00 3.50 2.50
C ASP A 112 11.45 3.68 2.04
N GLU A 113 12.45 3.12 2.73
CA GLU A 113 13.83 3.03 2.21
C GLU A 113 14.03 1.85 1.25
N ASP A 114 13.20 0.80 1.34
CA ASP A 114 13.06 -0.26 0.33
C ASP A 114 12.17 0.21 -0.85
N MET A 115 11.85 1.51 -0.95
CA MET A 115 11.26 2.09 -2.14
C MET A 115 12.20 1.84 -3.33
N LEU A 116 11.82 0.80 -4.09
CA LEU A 116 11.74 0.80 -5.54
C LEU A 116 12.45 2.01 -6.15
N LEU A 117 13.63 1.79 -6.74
CA LEU A 117 14.33 2.71 -7.64
C LEU A 117 13.38 3.79 -8.17
N ARG A 118 13.67 5.08 -7.90
CA ARG A 118 12.87 6.22 -8.40
C ARG A 118 12.41 5.91 -9.81
N LYS A 119 11.14 6.14 -10.12
CA LYS A 119 10.59 5.79 -11.44
C LYS A 119 11.46 6.43 -12.53
N HIS A 120 12.23 5.60 -13.22
CA HIS A 120 12.98 6.02 -14.39
C HIS A 120 12.13 5.76 -15.62
N THR A 121 11.95 6.79 -16.44
CA THR A 121 11.41 6.66 -17.80
C THR A 121 12.59 6.83 -18.75
N ILE A 122 12.59 6.15 -19.90
CA ILE A 122 13.66 6.34 -20.88
C ILE A 122 13.56 7.76 -21.44
N THR A 123 14.63 8.53 -21.41
CA THR A 123 14.62 9.90 -21.93
C THR A 123 14.39 9.90 -23.45
N PRO A 124 13.80 10.96 -24.02
CA PRO A 124 13.65 11.08 -25.47
C PRO A 124 14.96 10.87 -26.22
N ASP A 125 16.05 11.49 -25.76
CA ASP A 125 17.37 11.43 -26.39
C ASP A 125 17.96 10.01 -26.32
N ALA A 126 17.84 9.32 -25.18
CA ALA A 126 18.29 7.93 -25.06
C ALA A 126 17.48 6.99 -25.95
N ARG A 127 16.16 7.22 -26.10
CA ARG A 127 15.35 6.43 -27.05
C ARG A 127 15.80 6.64 -28.49
N GLU A 128 16.11 7.86 -28.89
CA GLU A 128 16.61 8.15 -30.23
C GLU A 128 17.98 7.48 -30.46
N TYR A 129 18.89 7.58 -29.49
CA TYR A 129 20.21 6.95 -29.51
C TYR A 129 20.14 5.43 -29.69
N PHE A 130 19.24 4.75 -28.97
CA PHE A 130 19.03 3.30 -29.09
C PHE A 130 18.01 2.90 -30.17
N HIS A 131 17.58 3.84 -31.02
CA HIS A 131 16.60 3.62 -32.09
C HIS A 131 15.28 2.96 -31.62
N LEU A 132 14.79 3.39 -30.45
CA LEU A 132 13.54 2.93 -29.86
C LEU A 132 12.40 3.85 -30.28
N GLU A 133 11.51 3.38 -31.17
CA GLU A 133 10.34 4.17 -31.61
C GLU A 133 9.42 4.57 -30.44
N ARG A 134 9.33 3.71 -29.43
CA ARG A 134 8.50 3.88 -28.24
C ARG A 134 9.23 3.34 -27.02
N ASP A 135 8.84 3.82 -25.86
CA ASP A 135 9.32 3.26 -24.59
C ASP A 135 8.67 1.87 -24.37
N PRO A 136 9.45 0.79 -24.20
CA PRO A 136 8.92 -0.57 -23.97
C PRO A 136 8.24 -0.72 -22.59
N PHE A 137 8.43 0.24 -21.68
CA PHE A 137 7.98 0.20 -20.28
C PHE A 137 6.90 1.23 -19.93
N THR A 138 6.55 2.12 -20.86
CA THR A 138 5.50 3.13 -20.67
C THR A 138 4.26 2.78 -21.49
N ASN A 139 3.07 2.85 -20.86
CA ASN A 139 1.79 2.49 -21.50
C ASN A 139 1.82 1.09 -22.15
N GLU A 140 2.43 0.15 -21.44
CA GLU A 140 2.80 -1.17 -21.97
C GLU A 140 1.63 -2.01 -22.44
N MET A 141 0.42 -1.77 -21.94
CA MET A 141 -0.72 -2.66 -22.11
C MET A 141 -1.69 -2.08 -23.14
N ARG A 142 -1.63 -2.57 -24.39
CA ARG A 142 -2.55 -2.23 -25.48
C ARG A 142 -3.44 -3.42 -25.86
N GLY A 143 -3.03 -4.64 -25.54
CA GLY A 143 -3.82 -5.86 -25.70
C GLY A 143 -3.21 -7.06 -24.97
N VAL A 144 -3.84 -8.24 -25.14
CA VAL A 144 -3.40 -9.50 -24.49
C VAL A 144 -1.99 -9.89 -24.88
N ALA A 145 -1.57 -9.55 -26.10
CA ALA A 145 -0.24 -9.85 -26.60
C ALA A 145 0.88 -9.08 -25.87
N ASP A 146 0.56 -8.05 -25.09
CA ASP A 146 1.55 -7.31 -24.27
C ASP A 146 1.70 -7.87 -22.84
N VAL A 147 0.84 -8.83 -22.48
CA VAL A 147 0.89 -9.50 -21.19
C VAL A 147 1.92 -10.63 -21.28
N PHE A 148 3.05 -10.45 -20.59
CA PHE A 148 4.03 -11.51 -20.43
C PHE A 148 3.49 -12.62 -19.51
N LEU A 149 3.70 -13.87 -19.90
CA LEU A 149 3.15 -15.05 -19.24
C LEU A 149 4.24 -16.08 -18.94
N ASN A 150 4.76 -16.07 -17.72
CA ASN A 150 5.49 -17.21 -17.18
C ASN A 150 4.53 -18.25 -16.58
N ASP A 151 5.06 -19.37 -16.12
CA ASP A 151 4.23 -20.47 -15.61
C ASP A 151 3.50 -20.14 -14.31
N ASN A 152 4.10 -19.31 -13.44
CA ASN A 152 3.43 -18.80 -12.24
C ASN A 152 2.20 -17.97 -12.61
N ILE A 153 2.35 -16.98 -13.50
CA ILE A 153 1.26 -16.12 -13.98
C ILE A 153 0.18 -16.93 -14.71
N LYS A 154 0.55 -17.93 -15.54
CA LYS A 154 -0.41 -18.82 -16.19
C LYS A 154 -1.30 -19.55 -15.17
N LYS A 155 -0.70 -20.09 -14.11
CA LYS A 155 -1.44 -20.77 -13.02
C LYS A 155 -2.36 -19.81 -12.27
N VAL A 156 -1.87 -18.60 -11.94
CA VAL A 156 -2.68 -17.55 -11.29
C VAL A 156 -3.89 -17.18 -12.17
N ARG A 157 -3.68 -16.95 -13.47
CA ARG A 157 -4.75 -16.64 -14.43
C ARG A 157 -5.78 -17.77 -14.52
N ALA A 158 -5.33 -19.01 -14.59
CA ALA A 158 -6.21 -20.17 -14.63
C ALA A 158 -7.09 -20.25 -13.37
N ALA A 159 -6.51 -20.06 -12.19
CA ALA A 159 -7.27 -20.04 -10.93
C ALA A 159 -8.29 -18.89 -10.88
N VAL A 160 -7.90 -17.69 -11.30
CA VAL A 160 -8.80 -16.52 -11.38
C VAL A 160 -9.99 -16.77 -12.31
N ARG A 161 -9.74 -17.35 -13.49
CA ARG A 161 -10.81 -17.70 -14.44
C ARG A 161 -11.70 -18.81 -13.91
N ASN A 162 -11.13 -19.81 -13.25
CA ASN A 162 -11.90 -20.87 -12.63
C ASN A 162 -12.86 -20.32 -11.57
N VAL A 163 -12.40 -19.40 -10.71
CA VAL A 163 -13.27 -18.74 -9.72
C VAL A 163 -14.36 -17.89 -10.39
N ALA A 164 -14.05 -17.26 -11.52
CA ALA A 164 -15.00 -16.45 -12.26
C ALA A 164 -16.15 -17.27 -12.88
N GLU A 165 -15.88 -18.52 -13.29
CA GLU A 165 -16.87 -19.40 -13.94
C GLU A 165 -17.56 -20.36 -12.97
N HIS A 166 -16.85 -20.87 -11.97
CA HIS A 166 -17.32 -21.97 -11.13
C HIS A 166 -17.58 -21.56 -9.68
N GLY A 167 -17.36 -20.29 -9.34
CA GLY A 167 -17.33 -19.85 -7.96
C GLY A 167 -16.05 -20.30 -7.25
N GLY A 168 -15.94 -20.00 -5.96
CA GLY A 168 -14.69 -20.19 -5.21
C GLY A 168 -14.29 -18.92 -4.47
N MET A 169 -13.34 -19.05 -3.55
CA MET A 169 -12.73 -17.92 -2.88
C MET A 169 -11.22 -17.97 -3.11
N LEU A 170 -10.66 -16.95 -3.75
CA LEU A 170 -9.25 -16.88 -4.10
C LEU A 170 -8.62 -15.56 -3.65
N ALA A 171 -7.44 -15.63 -3.04
CA ALA A 171 -6.59 -14.49 -2.78
C ALA A 171 -5.38 -14.52 -3.71
N VAL A 172 -5.22 -13.47 -4.52
CA VAL A 172 -4.02 -13.21 -5.32
C VAL A 172 -3.15 -12.19 -4.60
N ILE A 173 -1.99 -12.65 -4.14
CA ILE A 173 -1.07 -11.88 -3.30
C ILE A 173 0.20 -11.60 -4.09
N ALA A 174 0.61 -10.33 -4.15
CA ALA A 174 1.83 -9.96 -4.86
C ALA A 174 2.40 -8.63 -4.39
N GLU A 175 3.70 -8.43 -4.58
CA GLU A 175 4.34 -7.13 -4.34
C GLU A 175 3.75 -5.99 -5.19
N SER A 176 4.00 -4.76 -4.77
CA SER A 176 3.62 -3.59 -5.56
C SER A 176 4.30 -3.63 -6.93
N GLY A 177 3.54 -3.34 -7.99
CA GLY A 177 4.08 -3.41 -9.36
C GLY A 177 4.31 -4.82 -9.93
N ALA A 178 3.87 -5.89 -9.25
CA ALA A 178 3.99 -7.27 -9.72
C ALA A 178 3.03 -7.67 -10.88
N GLY A 179 2.13 -6.78 -11.30
CA GLY A 179 1.16 -7.06 -12.38
C GLY A 179 -0.24 -7.49 -11.90
N LYS A 180 -0.60 -7.25 -10.63
CA LYS A 180 -1.96 -7.54 -10.09
C LYS A 180 -3.09 -6.93 -10.94
N SER A 181 -3.00 -5.64 -11.26
CA SER A 181 -3.98 -4.97 -12.11
C SER A 181 -3.98 -5.49 -13.55
N THR A 182 -2.85 -6.04 -14.02
CA THR A 182 -2.75 -6.72 -15.32
C THR A 182 -3.61 -7.98 -15.34
N ILE A 183 -3.58 -8.79 -14.27
CA ILE A 183 -4.43 -9.99 -14.14
C ILE A 183 -5.92 -9.63 -14.17
N ARG A 184 -6.31 -8.56 -13.47
CA ARG A 184 -7.70 -8.08 -13.48
C ARG A 184 -8.16 -7.61 -14.87
N LYS A 185 -7.32 -6.82 -15.54
CA LYS A 185 -7.59 -6.36 -16.92
C LYS A 185 -7.65 -7.54 -17.90
N ASP A 186 -6.77 -8.52 -17.76
CA ASP A 186 -6.79 -9.76 -18.55
C ASP A 186 -8.08 -10.55 -18.33
N LEU A 187 -8.54 -10.69 -17.09
CA LEU A 187 -9.82 -11.33 -16.78
C LEU A 187 -10.99 -10.61 -17.47
N ALA A 188 -11.09 -9.29 -17.32
CA ALA A 188 -12.16 -8.50 -17.93
C ALA A 188 -12.15 -8.61 -19.46
N HIS A 189 -10.96 -8.59 -20.06
CA HIS A 189 -10.79 -8.75 -21.50
C HIS A 189 -11.17 -10.16 -21.97
N TRP A 190 -10.78 -11.19 -21.23
CA TRP A 190 -11.12 -12.58 -21.54
C TRP A 190 -12.63 -12.85 -21.44
N ILE A 191 -13.30 -12.32 -20.41
CA ILE A 191 -14.76 -12.40 -20.25
C ILE A 191 -15.45 -11.79 -21.48
N LYS A 192 -15.04 -10.57 -21.86
CA LYS A 192 -15.62 -9.84 -23.00
C LYS A 192 -15.37 -10.53 -24.33
N ASN A 193 -14.15 -10.97 -24.61
CA ASN A 193 -13.79 -11.50 -25.92
C ASN A 193 -14.21 -12.96 -26.13
N SER A 194 -14.47 -13.70 -25.06
CA SER A 194 -14.90 -15.10 -25.14
C SER A 194 -16.40 -15.26 -24.86
N ASP A 195 -17.17 -14.15 -24.85
CA ASP A 195 -18.60 -14.08 -24.51
C ASP A 195 -18.98 -14.93 -23.29
N ARG A 196 -18.17 -14.82 -22.22
CA ARG A 196 -18.45 -15.54 -20.98
C ARG A 196 -19.60 -14.86 -20.25
N PRO A 197 -20.61 -15.60 -19.77
CA PRO A 197 -21.74 -15.04 -19.02
C PRO A 197 -21.33 -14.74 -17.58
N VAL A 198 -20.27 -13.96 -17.38
CA VAL A 198 -19.71 -13.63 -16.07
C VAL A 198 -19.95 -12.15 -15.78
N VAL A 199 -20.69 -11.87 -14.72
CA VAL A 199 -20.93 -10.53 -14.19
C VAL A 199 -19.83 -10.17 -13.20
N VAL A 200 -18.97 -9.23 -13.60
CA VAL A 200 -17.92 -8.68 -12.74
C VAL A 200 -18.50 -7.59 -11.83
N ILE A 201 -18.23 -7.71 -10.53
CA ILE A 201 -18.65 -6.80 -9.47
C ILE A 201 -17.41 -6.24 -8.77
N GLU A 202 -17.18 -4.94 -8.93
CA GLU A 202 -16.04 -4.22 -8.34
C GLU A 202 -16.58 -3.11 -7.41
N PRO A 203 -16.42 -3.24 -6.07
CA PRO A 203 -16.83 -2.18 -5.16
C PRO A 203 -15.97 -0.93 -5.31
N TYR A 204 -16.60 0.20 -5.62
CA TYR A 204 -15.92 1.50 -5.64
C TYR A 204 -15.68 1.98 -4.20
N VAL A 205 -14.41 2.16 -3.84
CA VAL A 205 -14.03 2.90 -2.64
C VAL A 205 -13.42 4.21 -3.09
N ILE A 206 -14.18 5.29 -3.01
CA ILE A 206 -13.60 6.63 -3.03
C ILE A 206 -12.77 6.77 -1.76
N GLY A 207 -11.46 7.00 -1.90
CA GLY A 207 -10.58 7.31 -0.77
C GLY A 207 -10.02 6.11 -0.01
N MET A 208 -9.54 5.07 -0.70
CA MET A 208 -8.47 4.24 -0.12
C MET A 208 -7.16 5.06 -0.18
N GLU A 209 -7.04 6.12 0.63
CA GLU A 209 -5.81 6.89 0.84
C GLU A 209 -5.26 6.63 2.24
N ASP A 210 -3.95 6.75 2.44
CA ASP A 210 -3.26 6.51 3.73
C ASP A 210 -3.47 7.62 4.76
N ASP A 211 -4.54 8.40 4.62
CA ASP A 211 -4.99 9.35 5.63
C ASP A 211 -6.22 8.79 6.37
N PRO A 212 -6.08 8.35 7.64
CA PRO A 212 -7.19 7.83 8.44
C PRO A 212 -8.30 8.87 8.71
N THR A 213 -8.15 10.12 8.25
CA THR A 213 -9.14 11.18 8.39
C THR A 213 -10.01 11.45 7.16
N LYS A 214 -9.70 10.88 5.97
CA LYS A 214 -10.47 11.16 4.73
C LYS A 214 -10.98 9.92 3.97
N GLY A 215 -10.52 8.72 4.31
CA GLY A 215 -10.96 7.47 3.68
C GLY A 215 -11.94 6.67 4.52
N ARG A 216 -13.11 6.30 3.97
CA ARG A 216 -13.99 5.29 4.60
C ARG A 216 -13.57 3.90 4.11
N PRO A 217 -13.14 2.97 5.00
CA PRO A 217 -12.81 1.61 4.59
C PRO A 217 -14.05 0.88 4.06
N LEU A 218 -13.84 -0.01 3.08
CA LEU A 218 -14.90 -0.84 2.52
C LEU A 218 -15.54 -1.71 3.62
N LYS A 219 -16.84 -1.57 3.82
CA LYS A 219 -17.63 -2.39 4.75
C LYS A 219 -18.40 -3.46 3.97
N ALA A 220 -18.86 -4.49 4.69
CA ALA A 220 -19.72 -5.54 4.12
C ALA A 220 -20.98 -4.95 3.43
N GLU A 221 -21.57 -3.90 4.00
CA GLU A 221 -22.73 -3.22 3.42
C GLU A 221 -22.44 -2.58 2.05
N ASP A 222 -21.21 -2.11 1.85
CA ASP A 222 -20.78 -1.50 0.58
C ASP A 222 -20.66 -2.58 -0.50
N VAL A 223 -20.18 -3.79 -0.14
CA VAL A 223 -20.17 -4.97 -1.03
C VAL A 223 -21.59 -5.33 -1.48
N VAL A 224 -22.52 -5.47 -0.54
CA VAL A 224 -23.93 -5.79 -0.86
C VAL A 224 -24.52 -4.72 -1.79
N THR A 225 -24.24 -3.45 -1.51
CA THR A 225 -24.69 -2.32 -2.35
C THR A 225 -24.12 -2.40 -3.76
N SER A 226 -22.84 -2.74 -3.91
CA SER A 226 -22.19 -2.90 -5.22
C SER A 226 -22.79 -4.04 -6.03
N VAL A 227 -23.08 -5.18 -5.40
CA VAL A 227 -23.76 -6.31 -6.05
C VAL A 227 -25.16 -5.89 -6.52
N MET A 228 -25.95 -5.28 -5.65
CA MET A 228 -27.30 -4.82 -5.97
C MET A 228 -27.32 -3.80 -7.10
N ARG A 229 -26.42 -2.81 -7.09
CA ARG A 229 -26.31 -1.83 -8.17
C ARG A 229 -25.92 -2.46 -9.50
N ARG A 230 -25.12 -3.52 -9.46
CA ARG A 230 -24.65 -4.21 -10.67
C ARG A 230 -25.72 -5.08 -11.32
N LEU A 231 -26.54 -5.75 -10.50
CA LEU A 231 -27.59 -6.68 -10.96
C LEU A 231 -28.94 -6.01 -11.17
N SER A 232 -29.26 -5.02 -10.34
CA SER A 232 -30.60 -4.45 -10.21
C SER A 232 -30.53 -2.93 -9.94
N PRO A 233 -30.01 -2.12 -10.88
CA PRO A 233 -29.69 -0.71 -10.66
C PRO A 233 -30.91 0.17 -10.32
N SER A 234 -32.11 -0.21 -10.76
CA SER A 234 -33.37 0.50 -10.49
C SER A 234 -34.03 0.11 -9.16
N THR A 235 -33.55 -0.95 -8.50
CA THR A 235 -34.17 -1.50 -7.31
C THR A 235 -33.79 -0.68 -6.06
N LYS A 236 -34.79 -0.29 -5.27
CA LYS A 236 -34.56 0.37 -3.97
C LYS A 236 -33.96 -0.62 -2.98
N ILE A 237 -32.77 -0.29 -2.49
CA ILE A 237 -32.02 -1.09 -1.51
C ILE A 237 -32.67 -0.96 -0.13
N ALA A 238 -32.90 -2.09 0.54
CA ALA A 238 -33.47 -2.12 1.87
C ALA A 238 -32.56 -1.44 2.92
N ARG A 239 -33.18 -0.81 3.91
CA ARG A 239 -32.49 -0.15 5.03
C ARG A 239 -31.92 -1.13 6.06
N SER A 240 -32.64 -2.23 6.31
CA SER A 240 -32.19 -3.28 7.23
C SER A 240 -31.12 -4.15 6.58
N ASN A 241 -30.04 -4.45 7.31
CA ASN A 241 -28.94 -5.29 6.83
C ASN A 241 -29.42 -6.70 6.44
N GLN A 242 -30.32 -7.28 7.22
CA GLN A 242 -30.88 -8.60 6.93
C GLN A 242 -31.65 -8.61 5.60
N LYS A 243 -32.61 -7.68 5.45
CA LYS A 243 -33.40 -7.55 4.21
C LYS A 243 -32.53 -7.22 3.01
N ARG A 244 -31.42 -6.50 3.21
CA ARG A 244 -30.48 -6.16 2.14
C ARG A 244 -29.72 -7.39 1.65
N LEU A 245 -29.30 -8.26 2.57
CA LEU A 245 -28.63 -9.51 2.23
C LEU A 245 -29.60 -10.47 1.53
N GLU A 246 -30.84 -10.58 2.02
CA GLU A 246 -31.92 -11.34 1.36
C GLU A 246 -32.16 -10.83 -0.07
N GLN A 247 -32.31 -9.51 -0.26
CA GLN A 247 -32.44 -8.92 -1.60
C GLN A 247 -31.26 -9.26 -2.51
N MET A 248 -30.02 -9.18 -2.01
CA MET A 248 -28.84 -9.56 -2.77
C MET A 248 -28.88 -11.03 -3.17
N HIS A 249 -29.26 -11.92 -2.25
CA HIS A 249 -29.38 -13.35 -2.50
C HIS A 249 -30.41 -13.62 -3.61
N ASP A 250 -31.61 -13.05 -3.52
CA ASP A 250 -32.67 -13.20 -4.52
C ASP A 250 -32.22 -12.71 -5.91
N GLN A 251 -31.53 -11.57 -5.97
CA GLN A 251 -31.03 -11.03 -7.25
C GLN A 251 -29.93 -11.90 -7.86
N LEU A 252 -29.05 -12.46 -7.03
CA LEU A 252 -28.04 -13.42 -7.50
C LEU A 252 -28.71 -14.69 -8.05
N LYS A 253 -29.74 -15.22 -7.37
CA LYS A 253 -30.51 -16.38 -7.85
C LYS A 253 -31.17 -16.12 -9.19
N ILE A 254 -31.87 -14.99 -9.34
CA ILE A 254 -32.51 -14.61 -10.61
C ILE A 254 -31.46 -14.52 -11.73
N SER A 255 -30.33 -13.87 -11.45
CA SER A 255 -29.27 -13.71 -12.45
C SER A 255 -28.59 -15.04 -12.80
N ALA A 256 -28.41 -15.95 -11.82
CA ALA A 256 -27.85 -17.28 -12.03
C ALA A 256 -28.80 -18.19 -12.81
N ALA A 257 -30.11 -18.13 -12.54
CA ALA A 257 -31.13 -18.83 -13.32
C ALA A 257 -31.15 -18.37 -14.80
N ALA A 258 -30.74 -17.14 -15.08
CA ALA A 258 -30.52 -16.63 -16.45
C ALA A 258 -29.17 -17.07 -17.07
N GLY A 259 -28.42 -17.97 -16.43
CA GLY A 259 -27.16 -18.52 -16.92
C GLY A 259 -25.92 -17.68 -16.62
N ASN A 260 -26.02 -16.68 -15.74
CA ASN A 260 -24.86 -15.85 -15.37
C ASN A 260 -24.10 -16.39 -14.16
N HIS A 261 -22.79 -16.27 -14.19
CA HIS A 261 -21.91 -16.40 -13.05
C HIS A 261 -21.54 -15.02 -12.51
N HIS A 262 -21.10 -14.94 -11.26
CA HIS A 262 -20.79 -13.67 -10.60
C HIS A 262 -19.43 -13.74 -9.93
N ILE A 263 -18.63 -12.70 -10.11
CA ILE A 263 -17.36 -12.57 -9.41
C ILE A 263 -17.26 -11.20 -8.73
N LEU A 264 -17.06 -11.23 -7.41
CA LEU A 264 -16.70 -10.07 -6.60
C LEU A 264 -15.19 -9.91 -6.58
N ILE A 265 -14.69 -8.80 -7.11
CA ILE A 265 -13.26 -8.47 -7.09
C ILE A 265 -13.01 -7.34 -6.10
N ILE A 266 -12.18 -7.59 -5.09
CA ILE A 266 -11.74 -6.58 -4.13
C ILE A 266 -10.25 -6.32 -4.33
N GLU A 267 -9.91 -5.17 -4.92
CA GLU A 267 -8.53 -4.67 -4.98
C GLU A 267 -8.09 -4.09 -3.64
N GLU A 268 -6.76 -4.05 -3.43
CA GLU A 268 -6.15 -3.59 -2.18
C GLU A 268 -6.73 -4.28 -0.93
N ALA A 269 -7.06 -5.57 -1.02
CA ALA A 269 -7.75 -6.30 0.04
C ALA A 269 -6.97 -6.37 1.37
N HIS A 270 -5.65 -6.12 1.35
CA HIS A 270 -4.85 -5.93 2.56
C HIS A 270 -5.30 -4.71 3.40
N ARG A 271 -6.07 -3.78 2.83
CA ARG A 271 -6.64 -2.63 3.52
C ARG A 271 -8.00 -2.93 4.19
N LEU A 272 -8.59 -4.09 3.90
CA LEU A 272 -9.86 -4.48 4.52
C LEU A 272 -9.69 -4.65 6.03
N ALA A 273 -10.66 -4.13 6.78
CA ALA A 273 -10.78 -4.41 8.19
C ALA A 273 -11.12 -5.91 8.41
N VAL A 274 -10.61 -6.50 9.49
CA VAL A 274 -10.88 -7.91 9.85
C VAL A 274 -12.38 -8.24 9.86
N PRO A 275 -13.27 -7.40 10.42
CA PRO A 275 -14.70 -7.66 10.34
C PRO A 275 -15.22 -7.80 8.91
N THR A 276 -14.76 -6.99 7.94
CA THR A 276 -15.18 -7.10 6.53
C THR A 276 -14.70 -8.41 5.92
N ILE A 277 -13.48 -8.85 6.23
CA ILE A 277 -12.94 -10.14 5.76
C ILE A 277 -13.81 -11.28 6.25
N ARG A 278 -14.25 -11.28 7.53
CA ARG A 278 -15.13 -12.34 8.05
C ARG A 278 -16.44 -12.49 7.27
N HIS A 279 -17.02 -11.39 6.80
CA HIS A 279 -18.25 -11.43 5.99
C HIS A 279 -18.03 -12.09 4.62
N MET A 280 -16.80 -12.22 4.13
CA MET A 280 -16.51 -12.94 2.88
C MET A 280 -16.98 -14.40 2.96
N LYS A 281 -16.92 -15.03 4.14
CA LYS A 281 -17.49 -16.37 4.34
C LYS A 281 -18.99 -16.38 4.06
N THR A 282 -19.73 -15.46 4.66
CA THR A 282 -21.19 -15.35 4.47
C THR A 282 -21.55 -15.12 3.01
N PHE A 283 -20.79 -14.29 2.30
CA PHE A 283 -21.01 -14.06 0.86
C PHE A 283 -20.67 -15.28 0.00
N TYR A 284 -19.63 -16.02 0.37
CA TYR A 284 -19.22 -17.24 -0.31
C TYR A 284 -20.21 -18.40 -0.10
N GLU A 285 -20.89 -18.44 1.05
CA GLU A 285 -21.92 -19.43 1.38
C GLU A 285 -23.28 -19.12 0.74
N LEU A 286 -23.38 -18.09 -0.12
CA LEU A 286 -24.59 -17.85 -0.90
C LEU A 286 -24.68 -18.87 -2.04
N ASP A 287 -25.69 -19.73 -1.96
CA ASP A 287 -25.98 -20.75 -2.96
C ASP A 287 -27.46 -20.77 -3.38
N ASP A 288 -27.73 -21.48 -4.46
CA ASP A 288 -29.05 -21.99 -4.80
C ASP A 288 -29.00 -23.52 -4.87
N GLY A 289 -29.14 -24.15 -3.71
CA GLY A 289 -28.97 -25.59 -3.56
C GLY A 289 -27.51 -25.99 -3.68
N PHE A 290 -27.13 -26.60 -4.81
CA PHE A 290 -25.74 -26.99 -5.09
C PHE A 290 -25.00 -26.00 -5.99
N THR A 291 -25.66 -24.91 -6.39
CA THR A 291 -25.09 -23.91 -7.30
C THR A 291 -24.51 -22.74 -6.52
N PRO A 292 -23.19 -22.51 -6.51
CA PRO A 292 -22.61 -21.32 -5.89
C PRO A 292 -23.05 -20.07 -6.65
N LEU A 293 -23.44 -19.03 -5.92
CA LEU A 293 -23.95 -17.79 -6.53
C LEU A 293 -22.90 -16.69 -6.65
N LEU A 294 -21.76 -16.80 -5.97
CA LEU A 294 -20.74 -15.75 -5.98
C LEU A 294 -19.32 -16.30 -5.81
N GLY A 295 -18.48 -16.08 -6.82
CA GLY A 295 -17.02 -16.19 -6.69
C GLY A 295 -16.44 -14.93 -6.05
N ILE A 296 -15.38 -15.09 -5.24
CA ILE A 296 -14.72 -13.97 -4.55
C ILE A 296 -13.23 -13.99 -4.88
N LEU A 297 -12.75 -12.88 -5.42
CA LEU A 297 -11.34 -12.62 -5.71
C LEU A 297 -10.82 -11.47 -4.85
N LEU A 298 -9.95 -11.78 -3.90
CA LEU A 298 -9.22 -10.81 -3.09
C LEU A 298 -7.85 -10.55 -3.73
N VAL A 299 -7.58 -9.31 -4.11
CA VAL A 299 -6.29 -8.93 -4.70
C VAL A 299 -5.57 -8.00 -3.73
N GLY A 300 -4.34 -8.31 -3.35
CA GLY A 300 -3.62 -7.47 -2.39
C GLY A 300 -2.11 -7.66 -2.35
N GLN A 301 -1.47 -6.86 -1.50
CA GLN A 301 -0.04 -6.91 -1.26
C GLN A 301 0.33 -8.01 -0.26
N THR A 302 1.60 -8.19 0.05
CA THR A 302 2.08 -9.30 0.89
C THR A 302 1.51 -9.26 2.32
N GLU A 303 1.10 -8.09 2.79
CA GLU A 303 0.34 -7.86 4.02
C GLU A 303 -0.98 -8.62 4.05
N LEU A 304 -1.63 -8.82 2.88
CA LEU A 304 -2.85 -9.63 2.79
C LEU A 304 -2.55 -11.08 3.19
N GLY A 305 -1.40 -11.61 2.75
CA GLY A 305 -0.96 -12.96 3.11
C GLY A 305 -0.75 -13.13 4.61
N TRP A 306 -0.18 -12.12 5.29
CA TRP A 306 -0.02 -12.12 6.74
C TRP A 306 -1.36 -12.02 7.46
N LYS A 307 -2.24 -11.13 6.99
CA LYS A 307 -3.58 -10.93 7.56
C LYS A 307 -4.42 -12.20 7.49
N LEU A 308 -4.29 -12.95 6.39
CA LEU A 308 -4.93 -14.24 6.14
C LEU A 308 -4.10 -15.44 6.60
N GLY A 309 -3.09 -15.24 7.45
CA GLY A 309 -2.28 -16.33 7.98
C GLY A 309 -3.09 -17.28 8.87
N ASP A 310 -2.76 -18.58 8.83
CA ASP A 310 -3.54 -19.62 9.51
C ASP A 310 -3.54 -19.50 11.04
N GLY A 311 -2.59 -18.75 11.61
CA GLY A 311 -2.51 -18.41 13.02
C GLY A 311 -3.45 -17.28 13.47
N ASN A 312 -4.15 -16.61 12.55
CA ASN A 312 -5.11 -15.56 12.87
C ASN A 312 -6.50 -16.15 13.09
N PHE A 313 -6.84 -16.42 14.36
CA PHE A 313 -8.13 -17.01 14.75
C PHE A 313 -9.35 -16.22 14.25
N GLU A 314 -9.25 -14.89 14.12
CA GLU A 314 -10.39 -14.06 13.73
C GLU A 314 -10.84 -14.27 12.29
N VAL A 315 -9.94 -14.70 11.39
CA VAL A 315 -10.24 -14.93 9.97
C VAL A 315 -10.15 -16.40 9.56
N ARG A 316 -9.94 -17.30 10.53
CA ARG A 316 -9.70 -18.72 10.29
C ARG A 316 -10.77 -19.38 9.42
N GLU A 317 -12.04 -19.06 9.65
CA GLU A 317 -13.16 -19.66 8.91
C GLU A 317 -13.16 -19.27 7.41
N VAL A 318 -12.67 -18.06 7.11
CA VAL A 318 -12.49 -17.57 5.74
C VAL A 318 -11.29 -18.25 5.11
N VAL A 319 -10.16 -18.29 5.83
CA VAL A 319 -8.90 -18.88 5.35
C VAL A 319 -9.05 -20.36 5.00
N GLN A 320 -9.86 -21.11 5.74
CA GLN A 320 -10.14 -22.53 5.46
C GLN A 320 -10.89 -22.77 4.13
N ARG A 321 -11.57 -21.76 3.59
CA ARG A 321 -12.32 -21.82 2.32
C ARG A 321 -11.59 -21.09 1.18
N LEU A 322 -10.49 -20.41 1.51
CA LEU A 322 -9.79 -19.50 0.63
C LEU A 322 -8.53 -20.15 0.07
N GLU A 323 -8.46 -20.26 -1.25
CA GLU A 323 -7.23 -20.56 -1.95
C GLU A 323 -6.30 -19.33 -1.97
N LYS A 324 -5.00 -19.53 -1.77
CA LYS A 324 -4.00 -18.47 -1.87
C LYS A 324 -3.09 -18.73 -3.06
N ARG A 325 -2.93 -17.74 -3.93
CA ARG A 325 -1.97 -17.75 -5.02
C ARG A 325 -1.06 -16.54 -4.92
N TYR A 326 0.24 -16.77 -5.07
CA TYR A 326 1.25 -15.73 -5.04
C TYR A 326 1.73 -15.47 -6.46
N ILE A 327 1.78 -14.19 -6.86
CA ILE A 327 2.58 -13.79 -8.02
C ILE A 327 4.01 -13.70 -7.53
N GLU A 328 4.82 -14.64 -7.97
CA GLU A 328 6.21 -14.80 -7.54
C GLU A 328 7.13 -13.85 -8.32
N PRO A 329 8.27 -13.45 -7.72
CA PRO A 329 9.28 -12.71 -8.46
C PRO A 329 9.85 -13.61 -9.57
N MET A 330 10.19 -13.00 -10.70
CA MET A 330 10.79 -13.67 -11.85
C MET A 330 12.19 -14.20 -11.50
N ASP A 331 12.53 -15.36 -12.04
CA ASP A 331 13.91 -15.85 -12.04
C ASP A 331 14.71 -15.26 -13.22
N LEU A 332 15.99 -15.63 -13.32
CA LEU A 332 16.87 -15.11 -14.38
C LEU A 332 16.36 -15.41 -15.80
N GLY A 333 15.78 -16.59 -16.01
CA GLY A 333 15.22 -16.98 -17.30
C GLY A 333 13.99 -16.14 -17.64
N ASP A 334 13.08 -16.02 -16.67
CA ASP A 334 11.87 -15.22 -16.80
C ASP A 334 12.17 -13.73 -17.04
N VAL A 335 13.15 -13.14 -16.36
CA VAL A 335 13.56 -11.73 -16.59
C VAL A 335 14.07 -11.55 -18.01
N THR A 336 14.90 -12.48 -18.51
CA THR A 336 15.41 -12.44 -19.89
C THR A 336 14.27 -12.49 -20.91
N LEU A 337 13.36 -13.45 -20.75
CA LEU A 337 12.21 -13.61 -21.63
C LEU A 337 11.25 -12.43 -21.54
N TYR A 338 11.05 -11.88 -20.35
CA TYR A 338 10.22 -10.70 -20.11
C TYR A 338 10.76 -9.47 -20.83
N LEU A 339 12.05 -9.17 -20.67
CA LEU A 339 12.67 -8.01 -21.33
C LEU A 339 12.65 -8.17 -22.85
N ARG A 340 13.02 -9.34 -23.39
CA ARG A 340 12.91 -9.62 -24.82
C ARG A 340 11.49 -9.42 -25.33
N HIS A 341 10.51 -9.97 -24.63
CA HIS A 341 9.10 -9.76 -24.96
C HIS A 341 8.74 -8.28 -25.04
N LYS A 342 9.11 -7.46 -24.04
CA LYS A 342 8.82 -6.02 -24.05
C LYS A 342 9.44 -5.26 -25.23
N PHE A 343 10.69 -5.59 -25.58
CA PHE A 343 11.36 -4.99 -26.74
C PHE A 343 10.74 -5.46 -28.06
N ASP A 344 10.42 -6.75 -28.20
CA ASP A 344 9.76 -7.29 -29.39
C ASP A 344 8.41 -6.62 -29.66
N ARG A 345 7.65 -6.29 -28.59
CA ARG A 345 6.35 -5.60 -28.70
C ARG A 345 6.44 -4.20 -29.29
N ILE A 346 7.61 -3.56 -29.23
CA ILE A 346 7.87 -2.25 -29.85
C ILE A 346 8.70 -2.37 -31.14
N GLY A 347 8.94 -3.59 -31.64
CA GLY A 347 9.75 -3.83 -32.84
C GLY A 347 11.26 -3.65 -32.64
N ALA A 348 11.72 -3.56 -31.39
CA ALA A 348 13.13 -3.43 -31.05
C ALA A 348 13.73 -4.79 -30.67
N LYS A 349 15.05 -4.94 -30.81
CA LYS A 349 15.76 -6.15 -30.36
C LYS A 349 16.47 -5.87 -29.04
N PHE A 350 16.10 -6.59 -28.00
CA PHE A 350 16.73 -6.47 -26.68
C PHE A 350 18.27 -6.61 -26.74
N ASP A 351 18.77 -7.58 -27.50
CA ASP A 351 20.22 -7.87 -27.60
C ASP A 351 21.00 -6.80 -28.38
N LYS A 352 20.33 -5.78 -28.95
CA LYS A 352 20.98 -4.59 -29.53
C LYS A 352 21.13 -3.44 -28.52
N VAL A 353 20.52 -3.56 -27.34
CA VAL A 353 20.50 -2.52 -26.32
C VAL A 353 21.18 -3.00 -25.04
N PHE A 354 21.09 -4.28 -24.70
CA PHE A 354 21.69 -4.86 -23.50
C PHE A 354 22.76 -5.88 -23.84
N ALA A 355 23.87 -5.81 -23.11
CA ALA A 355 24.93 -6.81 -23.18
C ALA A 355 24.49 -8.13 -22.47
N PRO A 356 25.12 -9.28 -22.79
CA PRO A 356 24.73 -10.58 -22.24
C PRO A 356 24.80 -10.69 -20.70
N ASP A 357 25.63 -9.88 -20.06
CA ASP A 357 25.85 -9.85 -18.61
C ASP A 357 24.83 -8.98 -17.85
N ALA A 358 24.07 -8.14 -18.56
CA ALA A 358 23.21 -7.14 -17.93
C ALA A 358 22.05 -7.74 -17.14
N VAL A 359 21.39 -8.79 -17.66
CA VAL A 359 20.26 -9.42 -16.97
C VAL A 359 20.70 -10.06 -15.66
N GLU A 360 21.85 -10.72 -15.64
CA GLU A 360 22.39 -11.30 -14.42
C GLU A 360 22.65 -10.22 -13.37
N ALA A 361 23.26 -9.10 -13.77
CA ALA A 361 23.48 -7.95 -12.90
C ALA A 361 22.16 -7.36 -12.39
N MET A 362 21.09 -7.34 -13.21
CA MET A 362 19.76 -6.87 -12.78
C MET A 362 19.17 -7.77 -11.71
N VAL A 363 19.22 -9.09 -11.90
CA VAL A 363 18.72 -10.06 -10.92
C VAL A 363 19.51 -9.98 -9.62
N GLN A 364 20.84 -9.86 -9.70
CA GLN A 364 21.70 -9.70 -8.52
C GLN A 364 21.36 -8.40 -7.78
N ARG A 365 21.18 -7.29 -8.49
CA ARG A 365 20.82 -5.99 -7.90
C ARG A 365 19.45 -6.00 -7.23
N LEU A 366 18.49 -6.73 -7.78
CA LEU A 366 17.13 -6.85 -7.24
C LEU A 366 17.00 -7.92 -6.15
N ARG A 367 18.11 -8.53 -5.70
CA ARG A 367 18.13 -9.35 -4.48
C ARG A 367 18.42 -8.47 -3.28
N VAL A 368 17.41 -8.27 -2.43
CA VAL A 368 17.57 -7.56 -1.17
C VAL A 368 17.66 -8.56 -0.02
N THR A 369 18.42 -8.22 1.02
CA THR A 369 18.41 -9.02 2.25
C THR A 369 17.31 -8.46 3.14
N THR A 370 16.32 -9.29 3.47
CA THR A 370 15.19 -8.86 4.30
C THR A 370 15.10 -9.70 5.57
N GLU A 371 14.68 -9.07 6.66
CA GLU A 371 14.38 -9.78 7.89
C GLU A 371 13.04 -10.52 7.76
N THR A 372 13.08 -11.85 7.75
CA THR A 372 11.90 -12.70 7.82
C THR A 372 11.76 -13.26 9.23
N ARG A 373 10.54 -13.27 9.79
CA ARG A 373 10.29 -13.97 11.07
C ARG A 373 9.86 -15.41 10.80
N LEU A 374 10.75 -16.38 11.06
CA LEU A 374 10.40 -17.80 11.08
C LEU A 374 10.28 -18.28 12.53
N ARG A 375 9.12 -18.83 12.90
CA ARG A 375 8.87 -19.44 14.23
C ARG A 375 9.27 -18.53 15.43
N GLY A 376 9.05 -17.22 15.30
CA GLY A 376 9.40 -16.24 16.33
C GLY A 376 10.87 -15.82 16.36
N HIS A 377 11.74 -16.42 15.56
CA HIS A 377 13.11 -15.96 15.34
C HIS A 377 13.19 -15.03 14.12
N ARG A 378 13.97 -13.94 14.24
CA ARG A 378 14.31 -13.07 13.10
C ARG A 378 15.44 -13.76 12.33
N THR A 379 15.18 -14.11 11.09
CA THR A 379 16.15 -14.70 10.17
C THR A 379 16.29 -13.78 8.97
N LEU A 380 17.51 -13.29 8.73
CA LEU A 380 17.83 -12.55 7.52
C LEU A 380 17.88 -13.53 6.34
N GLY A 381 17.09 -13.27 5.30
CA GLY A 381 17.03 -14.11 4.12
C GLY A 381 17.04 -13.27 2.85
N PRO A 382 17.64 -13.76 1.76
CA PRO A 382 17.58 -13.08 0.48
C PRO A 382 16.14 -13.12 -0.05
N ARG A 383 15.64 -11.97 -0.48
CA ARG A 383 14.34 -11.81 -1.13
C ARG A 383 14.55 -11.18 -2.50
N SER A 384 13.97 -11.80 -3.52
CA SER A 384 13.96 -11.25 -4.87
C SER A 384 12.86 -10.20 -5.01
N LEU A 385 13.23 -9.04 -5.54
CA LEU A 385 12.35 -7.97 -6.00
C LEU A 385 12.23 -7.95 -7.52
N CYS A 386 12.52 -9.07 -8.21
CA CYS A 386 12.42 -9.20 -9.67
C CYS A 386 10.95 -9.20 -10.14
N TYR A 387 10.27 -8.08 -9.96
CA TYR A 387 8.92 -7.80 -10.44
C TYR A 387 8.97 -6.79 -11.59
N PRO A 388 7.97 -6.80 -12.50
CA PRO A 388 7.94 -5.93 -13.67
C PRO A 388 8.33 -4.47 -13.38
N LEU A 389 7.71 -3.83 -12.38
CA LEU A 389 8.00 -2.44 -12.06
C LEU A 389 9.48 -2.18 -11.70
N ALA A 390 10.08 -3.04 -10.89
CA ALA A 390 11.48 -2.89 -10.47
C ALA A 390 12.44 -3.17 -11.63
N ILE A 391 12.16 -4.21 -12.41
CA ILE A 391 12.94 -4.57 -13.61
C ILE A 391 12.90 -3.41 -14.62
N ASN A 392 11.72 -2.88 -14.90
CA ASN A 392 11.51 -1.78 -15.84
C ASN A 392 12.23 -0.50 -15.40
N ASN A 393 12.09 -0.11 -14.13
CA ASN A 393 12.76 1.08 -13.61
C ASN A 393 14.29 0.94 -13.71
N LEU A 394 14.82 -0.25 -13.40
CA LEU A 394 16.24 -0.52 -13.50
C LEU A 394 16.74 -0.49 -14.95
N ALA A 395 15.99 -1.11 -15.87
CA ALA A 395 16.29 -1.10 -17.30
C ALA A 395 16.29 0.33 -17.86
N SER A 396 15.24 1.10 -17.59
CA SER A 396 15.12 2.50 -18.04
C SER A 396 16.26 3.37 -17.53
N GLY A 397 16.60 3.24 -16.24
CA GLY A 397 17.70 3.99 -15.65
C GLY A 397 19.05 3.65 -16.30
N ALA A 398 19.29 2.37 -16.59
CA ALA A 398 20.53 1.92 -17.20
C ALA A 398 20.68 2.34 -18.66
N ILE A 399 19.58 2.34 -19.44
CA ILE A 399 19.55 2.87 -20.81
C ILE A 399 19.91 4.36 -20.81
N ASN A 400 19.38 5.13 -19.86
CA ASN A 400 19.70 6.55 -19.74
C ASN A 400 21.19 6.76 -19.39
N LEU A 401 21.75 5.97 -18.47
CA LEU A 401 23.19 6.04 -18.14
C LEU A 401 24.08 5.65 -19.32
N ALA A 402 23.70 4.62 -20.09
CA ALA A 402 24.44 4.21 -21.28
C ALA A 402 24.51 5.36 -22.29
N HIS A 403 23.37 6.01 -22.55
CA HIS A 403 23.33 7.18 -23.44
C HIS A 403 24.20 8.34 -22.92
N GLN A 404 24.14 8.65 -21.61
CA GLN A 404 24.97 9.70 -21.01
C GLN A 404 26.47 9.41 -21.12
N GLY A 405 26.87 8.14 -21.01
CA GLY A 405 28.24 7.69 -21.19
C GLY A 405 28.68 7.50 -22.64
N GLY A 406 27.74 7.56 -23.61
CA GLY A 406 28.02 7.25 -25.01
C GLY A 406 28.30 5.77 -25.29
N GLU A 407 27.82 4.88 -24.41
CA GLU A 407 28.01 3.43 -24.49
C GLU A 407 27.01 2.81 -25.47
N GLU A 408 27.50 1.95 -26.37
CA GLU A 408 26.67 1.28 -27.39
C GLU A 408 25.72 0.23 -26.80
N LEU A 409 26.04 -0.33 -25.61
CA LEU A 409 25.27 -1.36 -24.94
C LEU A 409 25.19 -1.10 -23.43
N VAL A 410 24.05 -1.43 -22.84
CA VAL A 410 23.86 -1.47 -21.39
C VAL A 410 24.57 -2.71 -20.83
N THR A 411 25.65 -2.49 -20.08
CA THR A 411 26.47 -3.54 -19.45
C THR A 411 26.11 -3.77 -17.98
N ALA A 412 26.63 -4.84 -17.37
CA ALA A 412 26.49 -5.09 -15.93
C ALA A 412 26.97 -3.92 -15.05
N ALA A 413 28.02 -3.19 -15.48
CA ALA A 413 28.54 -2.03 -14.75
C ALA A 413 27.52 -0.89 -14.69
N LEU A 414 26.84 -0.61 -15.80
CA LEU A 414 25.80 0.42 -15.87
C LEU A 414 24.58 0.05 -15.01
N ILE A 415 24.16 -1.23 -15.02
CA ILE A 415 23.11 -1.73 -14.13
C ILE A 415 23.47 -1.46 -12.65
N ALA A 416 24.73 -1.68 -12.26
CA ALA A 416 25.19 -1.46 -10.90
C ALA A 416 25.19 0.02 -10.47
N GLN A 417 25.24 0.95 -11.43
CA GLN A 417 25.30 2.40 -11.18
C GLN A 417 23.92 3.05 -11.01
N VAL A 418 22.83 2.48 -11.58
CA VAL A 418 21.49 3.10 -11.58
C VAL A 418 20.99 3.50 -10.18
N GLY A 419 20.87 4.79 -9.90
CA GLY A 419 20.33 5.30 -8.63
C GLY A 419 21.33 5.29 -7.46
N ARG A 420 22.62 5.04 -7.72
CA ARG A 420 23.68 5.52 -6.81
C ARG A 420 23.87 7.00 -7.16
N GLU A 421 23.26 7.89 -6.38
CA GLU A 421 23.61 9.33 -6.43
C GLU A 421 25.11 9.44 -6.09
N GLU A 422 25.86 10.20 -6.90
CA GLU A 422 27.28 10.52 -6.65
C GLU A 422 27.48 11.25 -5.31
#